data_AF-A0A8T5DP69-F1
#
_entry.id   AF-A0A8T5DP69-F1
#
_cell.length_a   1.000
_cell.length_b   1.000
_cell.length_c   1.000
_cell.angle_alpha   90.00
_cell.angle_beta   90.00
_cell.angle_gamma   90.00
#
_symmetry.space_group_name_H-M   'P 1'
#
loop_
_entity.id
_entity.type
_entity.pdbx_description
1 polymer ?
#
loop_
_entity_poly.entity_id
_entity_poly.type
_entity_poly.pdbx_seq_one_letter_code
_entity_poly.pdbx_strand_id
1 'polypeptide(L)'
;MTGWFRDGCCNTDSNDRSLHVVCCIITDAFLEFAKSKGNDLITPAPQFNFPGLKSGDRWCVCARTWLEAAENGVACPVNLQATHEEALRIIPLDVLELYAE
;
A
#
# COMPACT_ATOMS: atom_id res chain seq x y z
N MET A 1 9.46 -6.65 7.13
CA MET A 1 8.96 -7.72 6.24
C MET A 1 7.53 -7.38 5.87
N THR A 2 7.23 -7.19 4.58
CA THR A 2 5.92 -6.74 4.06
C THR A 2 5.22 -7.86 3.26
N GLY A 3 4.12 -7.55 2.59
CA GLY A 3 3.36 -8.48 1.73
C GLY A 3 2.27 -9.24 2.48
N TRP A 4 1.23 -9.66 1.76
CA TRP A 4 0.13 -10.48 2.30
C TRP A 4 0.66 -11.77 2.94
N PHE A 5 1.56 -12.48 2.25
CA PHE A 5 2.21 -13.70 2.75
C PHE A 5 3.36 -13.46 3.74
N ARG A 6 3.69 -12.18 4.01
CA ARG A 6 4.89 -11.80 4.79
C ARG A 6 6.19 -12.37 4.19
N ASP A 7 6.29 -12.40 2.87
CA ASP A 7 7.46 -12.86 2.11
C ASP A 7 8.36 -11.70 1.63
N GLY A 8 7.96 -10.45 1.90
CA GLY A 8 8.67 -9.26 1.43
C GLY A 8 8.26 -8.79 0.03
N CYS A 9 7.30 -9.45 -0.61
CA CYS A 9 6.80 -9.12 -1.95
C CYS A 9 5.30 -8.79 -1.89
N CYS A 10 4.79 -8.01 -2.83
CA CYS A 10 3.35 -7.70 -2.91
C CYS A 10 2.55 -8.82 -3.60
N ASN A 11 2.94 -10.06 -3.32
CA ASN A 11 2.24 -11.27 -3.77
C ASN A 11 0.88 -11.39 -3.10
N THR A 12 -0.11 -11.90 -3.83
CA THR A 12 -1.50 -11.99 -3.39
C THR A 12 -2.13 -13.32 -3.81
N ASP A 13 -3.31 -13.63 -3.27
CA ASP A 13 -4.17 -14.74 -3.70
C ASP A 13 -5.65 -14.36 -3.59
N SER A 14 -6.54 -15.31 -3.86
CA SER A 14 -7.99 -15.11 -3.73
C SER A 14 -8.48 -14.81 -2.30
N ASN A 15 -7.65 -15.02 -1.27
CA ASN A 15 -8.03 -14.78 0.13
C ASN A 15 -7.70 -13.35 0.58
N ASP A 16 -6.79 -12.66 -0.11
CA ASP A 16 -6.46 -11.25 0.13
C ASP A 16 -7.54 -10.32 -0.45
N ARG A 17 -8.65 -10.21 0.28
CA ARG A 17 -9.81 -9.40 -0.16
C ARG A 17 -9.52 -7.91 -0.26
N SER A 18 -8.48 -7.43 0.43
CA SER A 18 -8.08 -6.02 0.45
C SER A 18 -7.03 -5.70 -0.63
N LEU A 19 -6.47 -6.72 -1.29
CA LEU A 19 -5.47 -6.63 -2.35
C LEU A 19 -4.26 -5.78 -1.93
N HIS A 20 -3.38 -6.34 -1.10
CA HIS A 20 -2.12 -5.75 -0.68
C HIS A 20 -1.05 -5.85 -1.78
N VAL A 21 -1.34 -5.23 -2.93
CA VAL A 21 -0.63 -5.43 -4.20
C VAL A 21 0.20 -4.22 -4.64
N VAL A 22 0.02 -3.05 -4.02
CA VAL A 22 0.74 -1.83 -4.40
C VAL A 22 1.95 -1.64 -3.49
N CYS A 23 3.16 -1.68 -4.05
CA CYS A 23 4.38 -1.43 -3.30
C CYS A 23 4.64 0.07 -3.21
N CYS A 24 4.44 0.64 -2.02
CA CYS A 24 4.52 2.07 -1.81
C CYS A 24 5.66 2.47 -0.89
N ILE A 25 6.15 3.68 -1.10
CA ILE A 25 7.12 4.36 -0.24
C ILE A 25 6.32 5.29 0.66
N ILE A 26 6.08 4.83 1.88
CA ILE A 26 5.16 5.43 2.82
C ILE A 26 5.50 6.91 3.06
N THR A 27 4.48 7.75 3.13
CA THR A 27 4.58 9.17 3.47
C THR A 27 3.69 9.47 4.68
N ASP A 28 4.01 10.50 5.45
CA ASP A 28 3.18 10.90 6.59
C ASP A 28 1.75 11.28 6.15
N ALA A 29 1.62 11.95 4.99
CA ALA A 29 0.32 12.31 4.42
C ALA A 29 -0.54 11.08 4.11
N PHE A 30 0.06 10.03 3.54
CA PHE A 30 -0.63 8.77 3.28
C PHE A 30 -1.03 8.05 4.57
N LEU A 31 -0.15 8.04 5.59
CA LEU A 31 -0.43 7.40 6.87
C LEU A 31 -1.61 8.06 7.60
N GLU A 32 -1.62 9.39 7.66
CA GLU A 32 -2.73 10.14 8.26
C GLU A 32 -4.03 9.93 7.47
N PHE A 33 -3.95 9.93 6.13
CA PHE A 33 -5.10 9.62 5.29
C PHE A 33 -5.63 8.22 5.56
N ALA A 34 -4.79 7.18 5.50
CA ALA A 34 -5.18 5.80 5.73
C ALA A 34 -5.81 5.63 7.12
N LYS A 35 -5.21 6.22 8.15
CA LYS A 35 -5.77 6.22 9.51
C LYS A 35 -7.12 6.90 9.59
N SER A 36 -7.32 8.04 8.91
CA SER A 36 -8.61 8.73 8.83
C SER A 36 -9.72 7.88 8.18
N LYS A 37 -9.33 6.92 7.34
CA LYS A 37 -10.22 5.93 6.69
C LYS A 37 -10.35 4.64 7.50
N GLY A 38 -9.82 4.59 8.72
CA GLY A 38 -9.86 3.41 9.59
C GLY A 38 -8.81 2.35 9.30
N ASN A 39 -7.85 2.61 8.42
CA ASN A 39 -6.70 1.76 8.15
C ASN A 39 -5.47 2.29 8.91
N ASP A 40 -5.39 1.99 10.20
CA ASP A 40 -4.26 2.42 11.04
C ASP A 40 -2.99 1.62 10.70
N LEU A 41 -2.14 2.23 9.89
CA LEU A 41 -0.83 1.70 9.53
C LEU A 41 0.30 2.24 10.43
N ILE A 42 -0.01 3.08 11.43
CA ILE A 42 0.99 3.71 12.31
C ILE A 42 1.17 2.88 13.57
N THR A 43 0.07 2.43 14.19
CA THR A 43 0.11 1.70 15.45
C THR A 43 0.69 0.29 15.27
N PRO A 44 1.75 -0.10 16.00
CA PRO A 44 2.27 -1.47 15.96
C PRO A 44 1.21 -2.48 16.41
N ALA A 45 1.15 -3.63 15.73
CA ALA A 45 0.31 -4.76 16.09
C ALA A 45 1.14 -6.06 16.12
N PRO A 46 1.90 -6.31 17.21
CA PRO A 46 2.81 -7.46 17.31
C PRO A 46 2.15 -8.82 17.09
N GLN A 47 0.87 -8.95 17.46
CA GLN A 47 0.08 -10.17 17.23
C GLN A 47 -0.10 -10.53 15.74
N PHE A 48 0.09 -9.56 14.84
CA PHE A 48 0.04 -9.75 13.38
C PHE A 48 1.42 -9.59 12.72
N ASN A 49 2.49 -9.60 13.52
CA ASN A 49 3.85 -9.31 13.08
C ASN A 49 3.93 -7.99 12.29
N PHE A 50 3.19 -6.98 12.75
CA PHE A 50 3.11 -5.66 12.12
C PHE A 50 3.81 -4.63 13.02
N PRO A 51 4.91 -4.01 12.57
CA PRO A 51 5.72 -3.12 13.41
C PRO A 51 5.15 -1.71 13.54
N GLY A 52 4.11 -1.35 12.78
CA GLY A 52 3.75 0.05 12.52
C GLY A 52 4.71 0.66 11.50
N LEU A 53 4.20 1.56 10.65
CA LEU A 53 4.94 2.17 9.56
C LEU A 53 5.26 3.63 9.86
N LYS A 54 6.32 4.12 9.22
CA LYS A 54 6.73 5.52 9.20
C LYS A 54 7.09 5.95 7.78
N SER A 55 7.19 7.26 7.56
CA SER A 55 7.64 7.81 6.29
C SER A 55 9.00 7.22 5.85
N GLY A 56 9.09 6.87 4.56
CA GLY A 56 10.24 6.21 3.94
C GLY A 56 10.21 4.68 3.97
N ASP A 57 9.34 4.06 4.77
CA ASP A 57 9.19 2.60 4.74
C ASP A 57 8.63 2.13 3.39
N ARG A 58 9.08 0.97 2.92
CA ARG A 58 8.49 0.28 1.76
C ARG A 58 7.48 -0.75 2.22
N TRP A 59 6.25 -0.64 1.75
CA TRP A 59 5.16 -1.52 2.19
C TRP A 59 4.13 -1.80 1.10
N CYS A 60 3.65 -3.05 1.07
CA CYS A 60 2.53 -3.47 0.24
C CYS A 60 1.21 -3.02 0.88
N VAL A 61 0.56 -2.04 0.27
CA VAL A 61 -0.71 -1.47 0.74
C VAL A 61 -1.89 -1.94 -0.10
N CYS A 62 -3.08 -1.84 0.48
CA CYS A 62 -4.34 -2.15 -0.19
C CYS A 62 -4.54 -1.23 -1.40
N ALA A 63 -4.80 -1.81 -2.59
CA ALA A 63 -4.99 -1.04 -3.82
C ALA A 63 -6.09 0.01 -3.70
N ARG A 64 -7.21 -0.31 -3.01
CA ARG A 64 -8.33 0.63 -2.84
C ARG A 64 -7.95 1.84 -1.97
N THR A 65 -7.26 1.61 -0.86
CA THR A 65 -6.80 2.70 0.02
C THR A 65 -5.80 3.59 -0.68
N TRP A 66 -4.91 3.00 -1.48
CA TRP A 66 -3.96 3.78 -2.27
C TRP A 66 -4.66 4.62 -3.35
N LEU A 67 -5.62 4.04 -4.09
CA LEU A 67 -6.39 4.79 -5.09
C LEU A 67 -7.14 5.97 -4.47
N GLU A 68 -7.83 5.74 -3.35
CA GLU A 68 -8.57 6.82 -2.67
C GLU A 68 -7.60 7.92 -2.20
N ALA A 69 -6.39 7.57 -1.76
CA ALA A 69 -5.37 8.54 -1.41
C ALA A 69 -4.89 9.35 -2.64
N ALA A 70 -4.76 8.70 -3.81
CA ALA A 70 -4.37 9.36 -5.05
C ALA A 70 -5.42 10.36 -5.52
N GLU A 71 -6.70 9.97 -5.45
CA GLU A 71 -7.85 10.84 -5.74
C GLU A 71 -7.92 12.07 -4.80
N ASN A 72 -7.38 11.96 -3.59
CA ASN A 72 -7.28 13.05 -2.62
C ASN A 72 -5.92 13.78 -2.66
N GLY A 73 -5.03 13.45 -3.60
CA GLY A 73 -3.73 14.10 -3.76
C GLY A 73 -2.71 13.80 -2.65
N VAL A 74 -2.92 12.72 -1.89
CA VAL A 74 -2.08 12.34 -0.72
C VAL A 74 -1.53 10.91 -0.83
N ALA A 75 -1.61 10.29 -2.01
CA ALA A 75 -0.95 9.01 -2.25
C ALA A 75 0.57 9.09 -2.09
N CYS A 76 1.13 7.98 -1.63
CA CYS A 76 2.56 7.75 -1.58
C CYS A 76 3.12 7.35 -2.96
N PRO A 77 4.40 7.65 -3.25
CA PRO A 77 5.10 7.14 -4.43
C PRO A 77 5.03 5.61 -4.51
N VAL A 78 5.10 5.08 -5.72
CA VAL A 78 4.95 3.66 -6.03
C VAL A 78 6.21 3.11 -6.69
N ASN A 79 6.66 1.95 -6.21
CA ASN A 79 7.63 1.16 -6.93
C ASN A 79 6.90 0.22 -7.90
N LEU A 80 6.86 0.59 -9.19
CA LEU A 80 6.14 -0.19 -10.22
C LEU A 80 6.69 -1.61 -10.35
N GLN A 81 8.00 -1.79 -10.28
CA GLN A 81 8.65 -3.10 -10.44
C GLN A 81 8.34 -4.07 -9.29
N ALA A 82 7.94 -3.54 -8.13
CA ALA A 82 7.56 -4.32 -6.95
C ALA A 82 6.03 -4.36 -6.72
N THR A 83 5.23 -3.75 -7.60
CA THR A 83 3.77 -3.74 -7.54
C THR A 83 3.22 -4.90 -8.37
N HIS A 84 2.32 -5.69 -7.80
CA HIS A 84 1.74 -6.84 -8.49
C HIS A 84 0.71 -6.39 -9.53
N GLU A 85 0.66 -7.08 -10.68
CA GLU A 85 -0.25 -6.77 -11.79
C GLU A 85 -1.74 -6.76 -11.42
N GLU A 86 -2.14 -7.42 -10.32
CA GLU A 86 -3.53 -7.42 -9.83
C GLU A 86 -3.96 -6.02 -9.35
N ALA A 87 -3.00 -5.11 -9.10
CA ALA A 87 -3.28 -3.70 -8.87
C ALA A 87 -4.08 -3.08 -10.02
N LEU A 88 -3.84 -3.53 -11.26
CA LEU A 88 -4.49 -3.02 -12.48
C LEU A 88 -5.99 -3.33 -12.55
N ARG A 89 -6.49 -4.23 -11.69
CA ARG A 89 -7.93 -4.47 -11.55
C ARG A 89 -8.67 -3.32 -10.87
N ILE A 90 -7.94 -2.49 -10.13
CA ILE A 90 -8.48 -1.38 -9.34
C ILE A 90 -7.93 -0.04 -9.81
N ILE A 91 -6.62 0.02 -10.12
CA ILE A 91 -5.90 1.26 -10.42
C ILE A 91 -5.42 1.21 -11.87
N PRO A 92 -5.84 2.14 -12.73
CA PRO A 92 -5.28 2.27 -14.08
C PRO A 92 -3.75 2.43 -14.08
N LEU A 93 -3.06 1.86 -15.08
CA LEU A 93 -1.60 1.90 -15.14
C LEU A 93 -1.05 3.33 -15.21
N ASP A 94 -1.69 4.20 -15.97
CA ASP A 94 -1.33 5.62 -16.09
C ASP A 94 -1.38 6.35 -14.74
N VAL A 95 -2.35 6.03 -13.88
CA VAL A 95 -2.40 6.55 -12.51
C VAL A 95 -1.21 6.05 -11.68
N LEU A 96 -0.82 4.77 -11.80
CA LEU A 96 0.37 4.27 -11.10
C LEU A 96 1.65 4.94 -11.62
N GLU A 97 1.76 5.14 -12.94
CA GLU A 97 2.91 5.79 -13.58
C GLU A 97 3.09 7.25 -13.14
N LEU A 98 2.00 7.98 -12.89
CA LEU A 98 2.06 9.35 -12.35
C LEU A 98 2.75 9.44 -10.97
N TYR A 99 2.76 8.34 -10.22
CA TYR A 99 3.33 8.26 -8.87
C TYR A 99 4.59 7.39 -8.81
N ALA A 100 5.14 6.95 -9.95
CA ALA A 100 6.32 6.10 -9.99
C ALA A 100 7.57 6.81 -9.42
N GLU A 101 8.37 6.11 -8.62
CA GLU A 101 9.69 6.56 -8.14
C GLU A 101 10.87 6.08 -9.02
#